data_AF-A0A8T5BJG1-F1
#
_entry.id   AF-A0A8T5BJG1-F1
#
_cell.length_a   1.000
_cell.length_b   1.000
_cell.length_c   1.000
_cell.angle_alpha   90.00
_cell.angle_beta   90.00
_cell.angle_gamma   90.00
#
_symmetry.space_group_name_H-M   'P 1'
#
loop_
_entity.id
_entity.type
_entity.pdbx_description
1 polymer ?
#
loop_
_entity_poly.entity_id
_entity_poly.type
_entity_poly.pdbx_seq_one_letter_code
_entity_poly.pdbx_strand_id
1 'polypeptide(L)'
;MPNDRQTEILEELKKIRELLEPKPAPPAPKPKGIIEEFKAFISTYKVMGMAVAFIMGVYVGGLVNALVADLIMPIITLMMPGVEWELITVGPFRIGHFIGTLITFLIVTFVIFIIVKITAKMGIK
;
A
#
# COMPACT_ATOMS: atom_id res chain seq x y z
N MET A 1 45.74 10.93 -46.73
CA MET A 1 46.35 10.54 -45.45
C MET A 1 45.89 11.53 -44.40
N PRO A 2 45.49 11.11 -43.19
CA PRO A 2 45.19 12.01 -42.09
C PRO A 2 46.39 12.95 -41.85
N ASN A 3 46.13 14.23 -41.62
CA ASN A 3 47.16 15.24 -41.35
C ASN A 3 47.73 14.99 -39.94
N ASP A 4 49.06 15.03 -39.76
CA ASP A 4 49.75 14.65 -38.50
C ASP A 4 49.18 15.35 -37.25
N ARG A 5 48.73 16.59 -37.40
CA ARG A 5 48.09 17.37 -36.32
C ARG A 5 46.75 16.79 -35.84
N GLN A 6 45.99 16.11 -36.70
CA GLN A 6 44.72 15.48 -36.30
C GLN A 6 44.98 14.25 -35.44
N THR A 7 46.07 13.52 -35.71
CA THR A 7 46.45 12.34 -34.93
C THR A 7 46.80 12.72 -33.49
N GLU A 8 47.56 13.80 -33.31
CA GLU A 8 47.94 14.33 -31.99
C GLU A 8 46.71 14.81 -31.19
N ILE A 9 45.81 15.57 -31.83
CA ILE A 9 44.56 16.02 -31.19
C ILE A 9 43.68 14.83 -30.77
N LEU A 10 43.60 13.78 -31.60
CA LEU A 10 42.83 12.58 -31.26
C LEU A 10 43.43 11.80 -30.10
N GLU A 11 44.75 11.80 -29.94
CA GLU A 11 45.43 11.21 -28.78
C GLU A 11 45.18 12.01 -27.51
N GLU A 12 45.23 13.33 -27.56
CA GLU A 12 44.87 14.19 -26.43
C GLU A 12 43.42 14.02 -26.03
N LEU A 13 42.50 13.96 -26.98
CA LEU A 13 41.07 13.74 -26.71
C LEU A 13 40.81 12.36 -26.09
N LYS A 14 41.53 11.32 -26.54
CA LYS A 14 41.48 9.99 -25.91
C LYS A 14 42.01 10.02 -24.48
N LYS A 15 43.13 10.70 -24.25
CA LYS A 15 43.75 10.85 -22.92
C LYS A 15 42.87 11.65 -21.96
N ILE A 16 42.25 12.73 -22.44
CA ILE A 16 41.27 13.51 -21.68
C ILE A 16 40.04 12.65 -21.39
N ARG A 17 39.49 11.93 -22.38
CA ARG A 17 38.37 11.01 -22.16
C ARG A 17 38.69 9.94 -21.12
N GLU A 18 39.89 9.39 -21.14
CA GLU A 18 40.34 8.39 -20.17
C GLU A 18 40.52 8.98 -18.75
N LEU A 19 40.98 10.24 -18.65
CA LEU A 19 41.06 10.97 -17.37
C LEU A 19 39.69 11.44 -16.87
N LEU A 20 38.74 11.67 -17.78
CA LEU A 20 37.39 12.14 -17.48
C LEU A 20 36.38 11.01 -17.31
N GLU A 21 36.66 9.80 -17.78
CA GLU A 21 35.92 8.59 -17.42
C GLU A 21 36.38 8.22 -15.99
N PRO A 22 35.62 8.57 -14.93
CA PRO A 22 35.98 8.13 -13.59
C PRO A 22 36.09 6.61 -13.62
N LYS A 23 37.24 6.07 -13.22
CA LYS A 23 37.50 4.63 -13.09
C LYS A 23 36.21 3.97 -12.60
N PRO A 24 35.62 3.04 -13.37
CA PRO A 24 34.27 2.54 -13.11
C PRO A 24 34.16 2.21 -11.62
N ALA A 25 33.22 2.88 -10.94
CA ALA A 25 33.06 2.74 -9.50
C ALA A 25 33.08 1.24 -9.18
N PRO A 26 33.91 0.79 -8.21
CA PRO A 26 34.00 -0.63 -7.88
C PRO A 26 32.59 -1.20 -7.81
N PRO A 27 32.28 -2.31 -8.52
CA PRO A 27 30.95 -2.90 -8.46
C PRO A 27 30.61 -3.04 -6.99
N ALA A 28 29.50 -2.40 -6.57
CA ALA A 28 29.09 -2.38 -5.18
C ALA A 28 29.21 -3.81 -4.64
N PRO A 29 29.87 -4.03 -3.50
CA PRO A 29 30.14 -5.37 -2.99
C PRO A 29 28.83 -6.15 -3.01
N LYS A 30 28.80 -7.24 -3.79
CA LYS A 30 27.63 -8.12 -3.83
C LYS A 30 27.31 -8.49 -2.38
N PRO A 31 26.11 -8.19 -1.88
CA PRO A 31 25.76 -8.50 -0.50
C PRO A 31 26.08 -9.98 -0.24
N LYS A 32 26.87 -10.24 0.79
CA LYS A 32 27.32 -11.60 1.13
C LYS A 32 26.28 -12.21 2.05
N GLY A 33 25.43 -13.04 1.47
CA GLY A 33 24.47 -13.86 2.20
C GLY A 33 23.05 -13.34 2.16
N ILE A 34 22.12 -14.27 2.42
CA ILE A 34 20.68 -14.11 2.20
C ILE A 34 20.10 -12.91 2.99
N ILE A 35 20.64 -12.62 4.18
CA ILE A 35 20.18 -11.51 5.03
C ILE A 35 20.54 -10.15 4.40
N GLU A 36 21.72 -10.01 3.81
CA GLU A 36 22.14 -8.77 3.16
C GLU A 36 21.40 -8.57 1.84
N GLU A 37 21.17 -9.65 1.08
CA GLU A 37 20.32 -9.65 -0.12
C GLU A 37 18.87 -9.27 0.21
N PHE A 38 18.33 -9.79 1.32
CA PHE A 38 16.97 -9.47 1.77
C PHE A 38 16.84 -8.01 2.22
N LYS A 39 17.81 -7.49 2.98
CA LYS A 39 17.85 -6.07 3.35
C LYS A 39 17.96 -5.17 2.11
N ALA A 40 18.80 -5.55 1.15
CA ALA A 40 18.93 -4.85 -0.13
C ALA A 40 17.61 -4.89 -0.93
N PHE A 41 16.92 -6.03 -0.92
CA PHE A 41 15.60 -6.19 -1.53
C PHE A 41 14.56 -5.27 -0.90
N ILE A 42 14.36 -5.31 0.42
CA ILE A 42 13.36 -4.46 1.10
C ILE A 42 13.64 -2.97 0.82
N SER A 43 14.91 -2.58 0.80
CA SER A 43 15.34 -1.20 0.54
C SER A 43 15.12 -0.79 -0.92
N THR A 44 15.46 -1.66 -1.88
CA THR A 44 15.33 -1.39 -3.32
C THR A 44 13.86 -1.29 -3.74
N TYR A 45 13.02 -2.18 -3.22
CA TYR A 45 11.61 -2.29 -3.62
C TYR A 45 10.66 -1.50 -2.71
N LYS A 46 11.18 -0.71 -1.75
CA LYS A 46 10.40 0.11 -0.80
C LYS A 46 9.26 -0.67 -0.09
N VAL A 47 9.46 -1.98 0.12
CA VAL A 47 8.43 -2.90 0.64
C VAL A 47 7.98 -2.51 2.05
N MET A 48 8.88 -1.88 2.81
CA MET A 48 8.62 -1.54 4.20
C MET A 48 7.43 -0.57 4.37
N GLY A 49 7.32 0.43 3.49
CA GLY A 49 6.18 1.37 3.50
C GLY A 49 4.86 0.69 3.15
N MET A 50 4.88 -0.22 2.17
CA MET A 50 3.69 -0.99 1.78
C MET A 50 3.22 -1.92 2.90
N ALA A 51 4.16 -2.61 3.56
CA ALA A 51 3.84 -3.51 4.66
C ALA A 51 3.19 -2.77 5.85
N VAL A 52 3.73 -1.61 6.23
CA VAL A 52 3.15 -0.78 7.30
C VAL A 52 1.75 -0.29 6.92
N ALA A 53 1.58 0.22 5.69
CA ALA A 53 0.28 0.68 5.21
C ALA A 53 -0.77 -0.45 5.19
N PHE A 54 -0.39 -1.65 4.75
CA PHE A 54 -1.27 -2.81 4.71
C PHE A 54 -1.71 -3.25 6.11
N ILE A 55 -0.76 -3.42 7.03
CA ILE A 55 -1.04 -3.84 8.41
C ILE A 55 -1.95 -2.81 9.08
N MET A 56 -1.62 -1.51 8.99
CA MET A 56 -2.47 -0.44 9.53
C MET A 56 -3.87 -0.45 8.90
N GLY A 57 -3.97 -0.67 7.58
CA GLY A 57 -5.25 -0.81 6.88
C GLY A 57 -6.11 -1.96 7.41
N VAL A 58 -5.51 -3.12 7.67
CA VAL A 58 -6.20 -4.28 8.26
C VAL A 58 -6.75 -3.96 9.64
N TYR A 59 -5.94 -3.35 10.52
CA TYR A 59 -6.39 -2.99 11.88
C TYR A 59 -7.46 -1.91 11.88
N VAL A 60 -7.33 -0.87 11.05
CA VAL A 60 -8.37 0.17 10.90
C VAL A 60 -9.67 -0.43 10.37
N GLY A 61 -9.58 -1.31 9.37
CA GLY A 61 -10.74 -2.04 8.86
C GLY A 61 -11.43 -2.87 9.95
N GLY A 62 -10.64 -3.57 10.78
CA GLY A 62 -11.14 -4.32 11.94
C GLY A 62 -11.85 -3.43 12.97
N LEU A 63 -11.29 -2.26 13.29
CA LEU A 63 -11.89 -1.31 14.22
C LEU A 63 -13.23 -0.77 13.71
N VAL A 64 -13.31 -0.42 12.42
CA VAL A 64 -14.56 0.03 11.81
C VAL A 64 -15.58 -1.10 11.80
N ASN A 65 -15.17 -2.33 11.48
CA ASN A 65 -16.06 -3.48 11.49
C ASN A 65 -16.62 -3.74 12.90
N ALA A 66 -15.79 -3.68 13.95
CA ALA A 66 -16.23 -3.82 15.34
C ALA A 66 -17.22 -2.71 15.73
N LEU A 67 -16.96 -1.45 15.35
CA LEU A 67 -17.91 -0.36 15.58
C LEU A 67 -19.28 -0.66 14.93
N VAL A 68 -19.31 -1.21 13.72
CA VAL A 68 -20.57 -1.51 13.04
C VAL A 68 -21.25 -2.76 13.60
N ALA A 69 -20.52 -3.87 13.69
CA ALA A 69 -21.06 -5.16 14.13
C ALA A 69 -21.43 -5.18 15.61
N ASP A 70 -20.65 -4.53 16.47
CA ASP A 70 -20.78 -4.64 17.91
C ASP A 70 -21.54 -3.46 18.54
N LEU A 71 -21.60 -2.30 17.88
CA LEU A 71 -22.31 -1.13 18.40
C LEU A 71 -23.51 -0.74 17.53
N ILE A 72 -23.35 -0.61 16.20
CA ILE A 72 -24.46 -0.14 15.34
C ILE A 72 -25.51 -1.23 15.11
N MET A 73 -25.10 -2.45 14.76
CA MET A 73 -26.03 -3.55 14.47
C MET A 73 -26.93 -3.89 15.68
N PRO A 74 -26.42 -3.99 16.93
CA PRO A 74 -27.26 -4.21 18.09
C PRO A 74 -28.30 -3.11 18.33
N ILE A 75 -27.99 -1.86 17.98
CA ILE A 75 -28.97 -0.76 18.05
C ILE A 75 -30.08 -0.97 17.03
N ILE A 76 -29.74 -1.38 15.80
CA ILE A 76 -30.71 -1.64 14.73
C ILE A 76 -31.62 -2.83 15.12
N THR A 77 -31.05 -3.92 15.65
CA THR A 77 -31.83 -5.09 16.06
C THR A 77 -32.71 -4.80 17.28
N LEU A 78 -32.27 -3.94 18.20
CA LEU A 78 -33.09 -3.50 19.33
C LEU A 78 -34.30 -2.66 18.89
N MET A 79 -34.20 -1.92 17.78
CA MET A 79 -35.32 -1.17 17.20
C MET A 79 -36.34 -2.07 16.48
N MET A 80 -35.96 -3.31 16.13
CA MET A 80 -36.83 -4.30 15.48
C MET A 80 -36.83 -5.61 16.29
N PRO A 81 -37.33 -5.60 17.52
CA PRO A 81 -37.26 -6.75 18.42
C PRO A 81 -38.02 -7.94 17.85
N GLY A 82 -37.41 -9.12 17.88
CA GLY A 82 -38.06 -10.38 17.53
C GLY A 82 -38.07 -10.74 16.04
N VAL A 83 -37.45 -9.94 15.17
CA VAL A 83 -37.27 -10.31 13.76
C VAL A 83 -35.81 -10.68 13.50
N GLU A 84 -35.57 -11.97 13.24
CA GLU A 84 -34.27 -12.48 12.80
C GLU A 84 -34.15 -12.32 11.28
N TRP A 85 -34.05 -11.06 10.81
CA TRP A 85 -34.05 -10.71 9.39
C TRP A 85 -33.01 -11.51 8.59
N GLU A 86 -31.86 -11.81 9.20
CA GLU A 86 -30.76 -12.58 8.60
C GLU A 86 -31.13 -14.03 8.24
N LEU A 87 -32.14 -14.60 8.91
CA LEU A 87 -32.67 -15.94 8.68
C LEU A 87 -33.79 -15.98 7.64
N ILE A 88 -34.22 -14.82 7.13
CA ILE A 88 -35.22 -14.77 6.06
C ILE A 88 -34.62 -15.42 4.82
N THR A 89 -35.18 -16.58 4.49
CA THR A 89 -34.83 -17.36 3.30
C THR A 89 -36.04 -17.48 2.38
N VAL A 90 -35.81 -17.40 1.08
CA VAL A 90 -36.81 -17.68 0.05
C VAL A 90 -36.25 -18.80 -0.82
N GLY A 91 -36.70 -20.03 -0.58
CA GLY A 91 -36.08 -21.22 -1.16
C GLY A 91 -34.60 -21.35 -0.73
N PRO A 92 -33.66 -21.62 -1.65
CA PRO A 92 -32.23 -21.72 -1.30
C PRO A 92 -31.56 -20.35 -1.06
N PHE A 93 -32.26 -19.23 -1.26
CA PHE A 93 -31.67 -17.89 -1.22
C PHE A 93 -31.77 -17.27 0.18
N ARG A 94 -30.62 -16.94 0.77
CA ARG A 94 -30.49 -16.23 2.07
C ARG A 94 -30.59 -14.72 1.91
N ILE A 95 -31.76 -14.24 1.48
CA ILE A 95 -32.01 -12.83 1.19
C ILE A 95 -31.79 -11.96 2.43
N GLY A 96 -32.20 -12.45 3.59
CA GLY A 96 -31.96 -11.81 4.88
C GLY A 96 -30.51 -11.42 5.13
N HIS A 97 -29.62 -12.41 5.02
CA HIS A 97 -28.19 -12.22 5.20
C HIS A 97 -27.58 -11.27 4.16
N PHE A 98 -28.03 -11.34 2.91
CA PHE A 98 -27.57 -10.44 1.85
C PHE A 98 -27.92 -8.98 2.16
N ILE A 99 -29.18 -8.70 2.54
CA ILE A 99 -29.62 -7.35 2.90
C ILE A 99 -28.88 -6.83 4.14
N GLY A 100 -28.68 -7.68 5.16
CA GLY A 100 -27.88 -7.32 6.34
C GLY A 100 -26.43 -6.96 6.00
N THR A 101 -25.81 -7.73 5.09
CA THR A 101 -24.46 -7.44 4.60
C THR A 101 -24.42 -6.14 3.79
N LEU A 102 -25.44 -5.87 2.98
CA LEU A 102 -25.55 -4.64 2.19
C LEU A 102 -25.71 -3.40 3.08
N ILE A 103 -26.53 -3.48 4.12
CA ILE A 103 -26.70 -2.41 5.12
C ILE A 103 -25.38 -2.19 5.87
N THR A 104 -24.75 -3.26 6.35
CA THR A 104 -23.44 -3.20 7.01
C THR A 104 -22.39 -2.52 6.13
N PHE A 105 -22.32 -2.89 4.85
CA PHE A 105 -21.40 -2.27 3.90
C PHE A 105 -21.63 -0.76 3.75
N LEU A 106 -22.90 -0.33 3.66
CA LEU A 106 -23.27 1.08 3.53
C LEU A 106 -22.88 1.87 4.79
N ILE A 107 -23.07 1.29 5.98
CA ILE A 107 -22.67 1.90 7.25
C ILE A 107 -21.15 1.98 7.35
N VAL A 108 -20.42 0.90 7.05
CA VAL A 108 -18.95 0.86 7.09
C VAL A 108 -18.36 1.92 6.15
N THR A 109 -18.84 2.02 4.91
CA THR A 109 -18.36 3.04 3.97
C THR A 109 -18.69 4.46 4.44
N PHE A 110 -19.87 4.67 5.04
CA PHE A 110 -20.24 5.97 5.61
C PHE A 110 -19.38 6.36 6.84
N VAL A 111 -19.08 5.42 7.73
CA VAL A 111 -18.19 5.63 8.88
C VAL A 111 -16.78 5.97 8.42
N ILE A 112 -16.23 5.23 7.45
CA ILE A 112 -14.92 5.52 6.85
C ILE A 112 -14.92 6.93 6.26
N PHE A 113 -15.97 7.32 5.54
CA PHE A 113 -16.12 8.66 5.00
C PHE A 113 -16.10 9.75 6.09
N ILE A 114 -16.80 9.54 7.20
CA ILE A 114 -16.78 10.47 8.34
C ILE A 114 -15.37 10.58 8.91
N ILE A 115 -14.67 9.46 9.12
CA ILE A 115 -13.30 9.46 9.66
C ILE A 115 -12.37 10.26 8.75
N VAL A 116 -12.39 9.99 7.44
CA VAL A 116 -11.58 10.73 6.45
C VAL A 116 -11.92 12.22 6.45
N LYS A 117 -13.20 12.56 6.53
CA LYS A 117 -13.65 13.96 6.59
C LYS A 117 -13.19 14.67 7.86
N ILE A 118 -13.21 14.00 9.01
CA ILE A 118 -12.73 14.54 10.28
C ILE A 118 -11.22 14.76 10.23
N THR A 119 -10.45 13.78 9.74
CA THR A 119 -8.99 13.92 9.56
C THR A 119 -8.65 15.07 8.62
N ALA A 120 -9.36 15.19 7.49
CA ALA A 120 -9.18 16.30 6.56
C ALA A 120 -9.50 17.67 7.20
N LYS A 121 -10.48 17.74 8.10
CA LYS A 121 -10.85 18.96 8.81
C LYS A 121 -9.85 19.33 9.92
N MET A 122 -9.20 18.36 10.53
CA MET A 122 -8.24 18.58 11.63
C MET A 122 -6.85 19.04 11.15
N GLY A 123 -6.63 19.22 9.84
CA GLY A 123 -5.39 19.80 9.31
C GLY A 123 -4.14 18.93 9.53
N ILE A 124 -4.34 17.65 9.88
CA ILE A 124 -3.26 16.67 9.99
C ILE A 124 -2.88 16.32 8.55
N LYS A 125 -1.88 17.01 8.02
CA LYS A 125 -1.20 16.65 6.78
C LYS A 125 -0.42 15.36 6.97
#